data_AF-A0A7W3JH83-F1
#
_entry.id   AF-A0A7W3JH83-F1
#
_cell.length_a   1.000
_cell.length_b   1.000
_cell.length_c   1.000
_cell.angle_alpha   90.00
_cell.angle_beta   90.00
_cell.angle_gamma   90.00
#
_symmetry.space_group_name_H-M   'P 1'
#
loop_
_entity.id
_entity.type
_entity.pdbx_description
1 polymer ?
#
loop_
_entity_poly.entity_id
_entity_poly.type
_entity_poly.pdbx_seq_one_letter_code
_entity_poly.pdbx_strand_id
1 'polypeptide(L)'
;MPVGPSHPSCFVFERRLFVVPSGTGHGVVETRQSMRGSRVGSRETTVPGGIDVWLLVGGITGGLFLATVAGAVWGVGPVLSLVLFFAMGALVGAVLATGTRSLFVPATASAAHHDGSRGGAAFPAVEVPWDVARAAPDDATADELVLWSTLVTRYRRAEEARVETPGEPATPTPIADEPAPASVEAEYRAAVRDYEPVARLLGFRLP
;
A
#
# COMPACT_ATOMS: atom_id res chain seq x y z
N MET A 1 -12.99 -7.96 -31.02
CA MET A 1 -13.74 -8.34 -29.82
C MET A 1 -13.04 -7.79 -28.60
N PRO A 2 -13.72 -6.96 -27.79
CA PRO A 2 -13.14 -6.35 -26.61
C PRO A 2 -12.44 -7.38 -25.72
N VAL A 3 -11.32 -6.99 -25.12
CA VAL A 3 -10.59 -7.85 -24.18
C VAL A 3 -11.52 -8.23 -23.02
N GLY A 4 -11.59 -9.52 -22.74
CA GLY A 4 -12.51 -10.08 -21.77
C GLY A 4 -11.93 -11.30 -21.06
N PRO A 5 -12.76 -12.06 -20.32
CA PRO A 5 -12.31 -13.27 -19.62
C PRO A 5 -11.75 -14.37 -20.53
N SER A 6 -11.97 -14.28 -21.83
CA SER A 6 -11.42 -15.19 -22.84
C SER A 6 -9.97 -14.87 -23.23
N HIS A 7 -9.43 -13.73 -22.81
CA HIS A 7 -8.04 -13.37 -23.08
C HIS A 7 -7.08 -14.30 -22.30
N PRO A 8 -6.02 -14.85 -22.93
CA PRO A 8 -5.19 -15.90 -22.35
C PRO A 8 -4.49 -15.50 -21.04
N SER A 9 -4.28 -14.20 -20.83
CA SER A 9 -3.63 -13.64 -19.64
C SER A 9 -4.61 -13.14 -18.58
N CYS A 10 -5.92 -13.24 -18.82
CA CYS A 10 -6.94 -12.67 -17.94
C CYS A 10 -7.80 -13.73 -17.25
N PHE A 11 -8.33 -13.39 -16.08
CA PHE A 11 -9.32 -14.21 -15.39
C PHE A 11 -10.28 -13.35 -14.58
N VAL A 12 -11.48 -13.89 -14.34
CA VAL A 12 -12.47 -13.24 -13.46
C VAL A 12 -12.44 -13.86 -12.08
N PHE A 13 -12.37 -13.00 -11.07
CA PHE A 13 -12.45 -13.32 -9.65
C PHE A 13 -13.33 -12.27 -8.97
N GLU A 14 -14.35 -12.71 -8.23
CA GLU A 14 -15.34 -11.81 -7.60
C GLU A 14 -15.92 -10.71 -8.49
N ARG A 15 -16.32 -11.07 -9.71
CA ARG A 15 -16.90 -10.12 -10.69
C ARG A 15 -15.94 -9.02 -11.15
N ARG A 16 -14.66 -9.08 -10.78
CA ARG A 16 -13.58 -8.21 -11.26
C ARG A 16 -12.70 -8.97 -12.24
N LEU A 17 -12.18 -8.27 -13.24
CA LEU A 17 -11.25 -8.81 -14.21
C LEU A 17 -9.84 -8.59 -13.70
N PHE A 18 -9.03 -9.63 -13.73
CA PHE A 18 -7.61 -9.58 -13.37
C PHE A 18 -6.78 -10.01 -14.57
N VAL A 19 -5.57 -9.44 -14.67
CA VAL A 19 -4.55 -9.82 -15.64
C VAL A 19 -3.30 -10.27 -14.91
N VAL A 20 -2.65 -11.31 -15.43
CA VAL A 20 -1.35 -11.79 -14.94
C VAL A 20 -0.26 -11.20 -15.83
N PRO A 21 0.67 -10.38 -15.30
CA PRO A 21 1.76 -9.81 -16.07
C PRO A 21 2.68 -10.88 -16.66
N SER A 22 3.20 -10.65 -17.87
CA SER A 22 3.88 -11.68 -18.66
C SER A 22 5.21 -12.15 -18.05
N GLY A 23 5.90 -11.27 -17.30
CA GLY A 23 7.20 -11.53 -16.67
C GLY A 23 7.14 -12.24 -15.31
N THR A 24 5.96 -12.66 -14.85
CA THR A 24 5.79 -13.22 -13.48
C THR A 24 6.16 -14.69 -13.37
N GLY A 25 6.26 -15.42 -14.49
CA GLY A 25 6.51 -16.86 -14.51
C GLY A 25 5.34 -17.71 -13.98
N HIS A 26 4.19 -17.10 -13.70
CA HIS A 26 3.00 -17.77 -13.17
C HIS A 26 1.88 -17.83 -14.21
N GLY A 27 1.19 -18.97 -14.27
CA GLY A 27 0.02 -19.13 -15.14
C GLY A 27 -1.25 -18.53 -14.54
N VAL A 28 -2.22 -18.18 -15.39
CA VAL A 28 -3.55 -17.68 -14.96
C VAL A 28 -4.25 -18.63 -14.00
N VAL A 29 -4.14 -19.94 -14.22
CA VAL A 29 -4.76 -20.97 -13.36
C VAL A 29 -4.12 -20.97 -11.97
N GLU A 30 -2.79 -20.92 -11.91
CA GLU A 30 -2.02 -20.90 -10.66
C GLU A 30 -2.30 -19.63 -9.86
N THR A 31 -2.32 -18.47 -10.52
CA THR A 31 -2.64 -17.18 -9.91
C THR A 31 -4.08 -17.11 -9.40
N ARG A 32 -5.04 -17.66 -10.15
CA ARG A 32 -6.43 -17.76 -9.69
C ARG A 32 -6.55 -18.68 -8.47
N GLN A 33 -5.79 -19.78 -8.45
CA GLN A 33 -5.81 -20.74 -7.35
C GLN A 33 -5.14 -20.17 -6.09
N SER A 34 -4.04 -19.42 -6.22
CA SER A 34 -3.41 -18.74 -5.09
C SER A 34 -4.32 -17.68 -4.48
N MET A 35 -5.02 -16.88 -5.30
CA MET A 35 -6.02 -15.92 -4.80
C MET A 35 -7.19 -16.58 -4.05
N ARG A 36 -7.61 -17.78 -4.45
CA ARG A 36 -8.60 -18.58 -3.70
C ARG A 36 -8.00 -19.12 -2.39
N GLY A 37 -6.76 -19.59 -2.41
CA GLY A 37 -6.05 -20.13 -1.25
C GLY A 37 -5.76 -19.07 -0.18
N SER A 38 -5.35 -17.87 -0.57
CA SER A 38 -5.11 -16.74 0.35
C SER A 38 -6.39 -16.33 1.09
N ARG A 39 -7.58 -16.57 0.52
CA ARG A 39 -8.86 -16.36 1.22
C ARG A 39 -9.22 -17.43 2.23
N VAL A 40 -8.87 -18.68 1.96
CA VAL A 40 -9.12 -19.77 2.91
C VAL A 40 -8.27 -19.58 4.17
N GLY A 41 -7.07 -18.98 4.04
CA GLY A 41 -6.26 -18.52 5.18
C GLY A 41 -6.65 -17.17 5.78
N SER A 42 -7.50 -16.37 5.11
CA SER A 42 -7.99 -15.07 5.61
C SER A 42 -9.30 -15.17 6.39
N ARG A 43 -9.85 -16.38 6.54
CA ARG A 43 -10.96 -16.66 7.48
C ARG A 43 -10.43 -17.27 8.79
N GLU A 44 -9.25 -16.88 9.20
CA GLU A 44 -8.67 -17.28 10.47
C GLU A 44 -8.70 -16.07 11.40
N THR A 45 -9.81 -15.98 12.13
CA THR A 45 -9.97 -15.27 13.41
C THR A 45 -9.36 -13.87 13.52
N THR A 46 -10.24 -12.89 13.58
CA THR A 46 -10.04 -11.68 14.37
C THR A 46 -9.68 -12.06 15.82
N VAL A 47 -8.41 -12.37 16.07
CA VAL A 47 -7.84 -12.38 17.43
C VAL A 47 -7.14 -11.03 17.60
N PRO A 48 -7.60 -10.17 18.53
CA PRO A 48 -6.85 -8.98 18.90
C PRO A 48 -5.62 -9.47 19.68
N GLY A 49 -4.44 -9.55 19.06
CA GLY A 49 -3.27 -10.02 19.81
C GLY A 49 -1.95 -10.30 19.08
N GLY A 50 -1.78 -9.92 17.82
CA GLY A 50 -0.47 -10.03 17.16
C GLY A 50 0.42 -8.84 17.51
N ILE A 51 1.30 -8.99 18.52
CA ILE A 51 2.30 -7.97 18.85
C ILE A 51 3.23 -7.80 17.65
N ASP A 52 3.23 -6.62 17.02
CA ASP A 52 4.11 -6.30 15.88
C ASP A 52 5.57 -6.54 16.29
N VAL A 53 6.27 -7.38 15.53
CA VAL A 53 7.67 -7.76 15.78
C VAL A 53 8.55 -6.52 15.84
N TRP A 54 8.24 -5.47 15.09
CA TRP A 54 8.99 -4.20 15.13
C TRP A 54 8.75 -3.43 16.43
N LEU A 55 7.52 -3.46 16.94
CA LEU A 55 7.16 -2.87 18.23
C LEU A 55 7.87 -3.63 19.36
N LEU A 56 7.92 -4.96 19.26
CA LEU A 56 8.60 -5.83 20.21
C LEU A 56 10.12 -5.58 20.20
N VAL A 57 10.75 -5.55 19.03
CA VAL A 57 12.19 -5.30 18.89
C VAL A 57 12.54 -3.89 19.37
N GLY A 58 11.82 -2.86 18.91
CA GLY A 58 12.04 -1.49 19.33
C GLY A 58 11.87 -1.29 20.83
N GLY A 59 10.85 -1.92 21.41
CA GLY A 59 10.60 -1.88 22.84
C GLY A 59 11.67 -2.58 23.66
N ILE A 60 12.09 -3.79 23.27
CA ILE A 60 13.17 -4.48 23.98
C ILE A 60 14.47 -3.68 23.92
N THR A 61 14.84 -3.16 22.74
CA THR A 61 16.06 -2.37 22.58
C THR A 61 16.02 -1.07 23.38
N GLY A 62 14.92 -0.31 23.30
CA GLY A 62 14.77 0.94 24.05
C GLY A 62 14.73 0.73 25.57
N GLY A 63 14.05 -0.32 26.02
CA GLY A 63 13.97 -0.67 27.45
C GLY A 63 15.32 -1.10 28.01
N LEU A 64 16.03 -2.00 27.32
CA LEU A 64 17.37 -2.43 27.73
C LEU A 64 18.35 -1.25 27.77
N PHE A 65 18.30 -0.37 26.77
CA PHE A 65 19.15 0.82 26.74
C PHE A 65 18.93 1.71 27.97
N LEU A 66 17.68 2.06 28.26
CA LEU A 66 17.35 3.00 29.33
C LEU A 66 17.59 2.40 30.72
N ALA A 67 17.30 1.11 30.91
CA ALA A 67 17.61 0.38 32.14
C ALA A 67 19.14 0.27 32.37
N THR A 68 19.92 0.03 31.32
CA THR A 68 21.38 -0.05 31.42
C THR A 68 21.99 1.29 31.79
N VAL A 69 21.53 2.39 31.17
CA VAL A 69 21.99 3.75 31.51
C VAL A 69 21.61 4.12 32.95
N ALA A 70 20.39 3.81 33.39
CA ALA A 70 19.95 4.09 34.75
C ALA A 70 20.77 3.32 35.81
N GLY A 71 21.11 2.06 35.54
CA GLY A 71 21.95 1.26 36.43
C GLY A 71 23.41 1.67 36.43
N ALA A 72 24.02 1.81 35.25
CA ALA A 72 25.46 2.01 35.10
C ALA A 72 25.90 3.47 35.30
N VAL A 73 25.07 4.45 34.91
CA VAL A 73 25.44 5.87 34.93
C VAL A 73 24.80 6.60 36.10
N TRP A 74 23.54 6.31 36.43
CA TRP A 74 22.81 6.99 37.50
C TRP A 74 22.79 6.23 38.83
N GLY A 75 23.40 5.04 38.89
CA GLY A 75 23.56 4.28 40.13
C GLY A 75 22.24 3.85 40.77
N VAL A 76 21.19 3.68 39.96
CA VAL A 76 19.86 3.29 40.46
C VAL A 76 19.89 1.82 40.87
N GLY A 77 20.08 1.57 42.17
CA GLY A 77 20.11 0.23 42.77
C GLY A 77 18.75 -0.50 42.94
N PRO A 78 17.61 0.17 43.17
CA PRO A 78 16.36 -0.55 43.40
C PRO A 78 15.81 -1.15 42.09
N VAL A 79 15.56 -2.47 42.12
CA VAL A 79 15.03 -3.26 41.00
C VAL A 79 13.74 -2.68 40.44
N LEU A 80 12.87 -2.14 41.30
CA LEU A 80 11.60 -1.52 40.89
C LEU A 80 11.83 -0.30 39.99
N SER A 81 12.83 0.53 40.30
CA SER A 81 13.17 1.70 39.48
C SER A 81 13.75 1.28 38.13
N LEU A 82 14.57 0.23 38.09
CA LEU A 82 15.10 -0.32 36.83
C LEU A 82 13.99 -0.87 35.92
N VAL A 83 12.97 -1.53 36.50
CA VAL A 83 11.78 -1.98 35.76
C VAL A 83 10.98 -0.79 35.20
N LEU A 84 10.86 0.29 35.97
CA LEU A 84 10.17 1.50 35.50
C LEU A 84 10.91 2.17 34.35
N PHE A 85 12.24 2.30 34.46
CA PHE A 85 13.09 2.83 33.39
C PHE A 85 13.05 1.94 32.14
N PHE A 86 13.03 0.62 32.31
CA PHE A 86 12.85 -0.32 31.22
C PHE A 86 11.50 -0.11 30.52
N ALA A 87 10.39 -0.02 31.27
CA ALA A 87 9.07 0.17 30.69
C ALA A 87 8.96 1.49 29.92
N MET A 88 9.53 2.57 30.46
CA MET A 88 9.54 3.87 29.80
C MET A 88 10.41 3.87 28.55
N GLY A 89 11.60 3.26 28.62
CA GLY A 89 12.48 3.07 27.46
C GLY A 89 11.86 2.18 26.39
N ALA A 90 11.11 1.15 26.79
CA ALA A 90 10.43 0.25 25.87
C ALA A 90 9.29 0.94 25.13
N LEU A 91 8.52 1.79 25.81
CA LEU A 91 7.46 2.57 25.16
C LEU A 91 8.06 3.55 24.14
N VAL A 92 9.09 4.29 24.53
CA VAL A 92 9.76 5.25 23.64
C VAL A 92 10.42 4.53 22.44
N GLY A 93 11.12 3.42 22.68
CA GLY A 93 11.76 2.61 21.64
C GLY A 93 10.75 1.98 20.69
N ALA A 94 9.60 1.54 21.18
CA ALA A 94 8.49 1.03 20.36
C ALA A 94 7.95 2.12 19.42
N VAL A 95 7.64 3.31 19.94
CA VAL A 95 7.15 4.44 19.14
C VAL A 95 8.16 4.89 18.10
N LEU A 96 9.45 4.97 18.46
CA LEU A 96 10.52 5.31 17.52
C LEU A 96 10.70 4.26 16.42
N ALA A 97 10.60 2.97 16.75
CA ALA A 97 10.69 1.91 15.74
C ALA A 97 9.52 1.97 14.75
N THR A 98 8.31 2.30 15.23
CA THR A 98 7.16 2.54 14.35
C THR A 98 7.35 3.78 13.47
N GLY A 99 7.83 4.89 14.04
CA GLY A 99 8.05 6.14 13.31
C GLY A 99 9.24 6.11 12.34
N THR A 100 10.28 5.33 12.63
CA THR A 100 11.39 5.13 11.69
C THR A 100 11.02 4.21 10.53
N ARG A 101 10.13 3.24 10.76
CA ARG A 101 9.57 2.42 9.67
C ARG A 101 8.86 3.27 8.61
N SER A 102 8.13 4.33 8.99
CA SER A 102 7.49 5.22 8.00
C SER A 102 8.48 6.07 7.21
N LEU A 103 9.71 6.28 7.71
CA LEU A 103 10.75 7.04 7.02
C LEU A 103 11.59 6.18 6.05
N PHE A 104 11.73 4.89 6.32
CA PHE A 104 12.53 3.96 5.51
C PHE A 104 11.70 3.07 4.57
N VAL A 105 10.36 3.14 4.61
CA VAL A 105 9.51 2.62 3.53
C VAL A 105 9.37 3.74 2.50
N PRO A 106 10.08 3.70 1.36
CA PRO A 106 9.94 4.71 0.34
C PRO A 106 8.49 4.77 -0.16
N ALA A 107 7.96 5.99 -0.34
CA ALA A 107 6.63 6.28 -0.88
C ALA A 107 6.38 5.69 -2.29
N THR A 108 7.39 5.06 -2.91
CA THR A 108 7.24 4.25 -4.12
C THR A 108 6.63 2.87 -3.87
N ALA A 109 6.45 2.46 -2.60
CA ALA A 109 5.71 1.26 -2.20
C ALA A 109 4.20 1.50 -2.03
N SER A 110 3.70 2.72 -2.17
CA SER A 110 2.25 3.02 -2.04
C SER A 110 1.44 2.73 -3.31
N ALA A 111 2.07 2.29 -4.40
CA ALA A 111 1.36 1.79 -5.58
C ALA A 111 1.24 0.24 -5.60
N ALA A 112 1.92 -0.46 -4.69
CA ALA A 112 1.86 -1.90 -4.59
C ALA A 112 2.06 -2.31 -3.12
N HIS A 113 0.99 -2.41 -2.34
CA HIS A 113 0.77 -3.45 -1.31
C HIS A 113 -0.47 -3.10 -0.47
N HIS A 114 -1.57 -3.79 -0.75
CA HIS A 114 -2.31 -4.39 0.35
C HIS A 114 -1.41 -5.47 0.98
N ASP A 115 -1.48 -5.57 2.30
CA ASP A 115 -0.95 -6.62 3.17
C ASP A 115 0.54 -6.65 3.50
N GLY A 116 0.83 -6.10 4.69
CA GLY A 116 1.82 -6.66 5.61
C GLY A 116 1.29 -7.92 6.31
N SER A 117 0.78 -8.90 5.57
CA SER A 117 0.37 -10.19 6.12
C SER A 117 1.28 -11.30 5.60
N ARG A 118 2.01 -11.96 6.50
CA ARG A 118 2.74 -13.22 6.25
C ARG A 118 1.76 -14.40 6.10
N GLY A 119 0.75 -14.25 5.26
CA GLY A 119 -0.09 -15.34 4.75
C GLY A 119 0.21 -15.52 3.27
N GLY A 120 0.47 -16.75 2.83
CA GLY A 120 0.95 -17.10 1.48
C GLY A 120 0.55 -16.10 0.40
N ALA A 121 1.52 -15.27 0.00
CA ALA A 121 1.27 -14.12 -0.86
C ALA A 121 0.61 -14.59 -2.15
N ALA A 122 -0.56 -14.04 -2.46
CA ALA A 122 -1.21 -14.28 -3.72
C ALA A 122 -0.24 -13.92 -4.86
N PHE A 123 -0.23 -14.73 -5.92
CA PHE A 123 0.62 -14.46 -7.07
C PHE A 123 0.25 -13.10 -7.71
N PRO A 124 1.21 -12.38 -8.30
CA PRO A 124 1.00 -11.06 -8.86
C PRO A 124 -0.11 -11.06 -9.92
N ALA A 125 -1.18 -10.30 -9.66
CA ALA A 125 -2.21 -9.99 -10.63
C ALA A 125 -2.68 -8.55 -10.44
N VAL A 126 -3.05 -7.91 -11.55
CA VAL A 126 -3.53 -6.53 -11.57
C VAL A 126 -5.00 -6.52 -11.94
N GLU A 127 -5.79 -5.75 -11.20
CA GLU A 127 -7.20 -5.53 -11.53
C GLU A 127 -7.29 -4.63 -12.78
N VAL A 128 -8.03 -5.11 -13.79
CA VAL A 128 -8.29 -4.36 -15.02
C VAL A 128 -9.73 -3.84 -14.94
N PRO A 129 -9.93 -2.50 -14.89
CA PRO A 129 -11.27 -1.94 -14.96
C PRO A 129 -12.01 -2.41 -16.22
N TRP A 130 -13.29 -2.75 -16.08
CA TRP A 130 -14.08 -3.34 -17.17
C TRP A 130 -14.25 -2.41 -18.38
N ASP A 131 -14.20 -1.10 -18.18
CA ASP A 131 -14.16 -0.12 -19.25
C ASP A 131 -12.82 -0.08 -19.98
N VAL A 132 -11.69 -0.21 -19.27
CA VAL A 132 -10.36 -0.39 -19.88
C VAL A 132 -10.31 -1.66 -20.72
N ALA A 133 -10.79 -2.78 -20.19
CA ALA A 133 -10.84 -4.04 -20.92
C ALA A 133 -11.72 -3.96 -22.18
N ARG A 134 -12.86 -3.26 -22.11
CA ARG A 134 -13.75 -3.08 -23.25
C ARG A 134 -13.21 -2.15 -24.33
N ALA A 135 -12.40 -1.17 -23.94
CA ALA A 135 -11.80 -0.21 -24.86
C ALA A 135 -10.47 -0.70 -25.46
N ALA A 136 -9.83 -1.70 -24.83
CA ALA A 136 -8.57 -2.26 -25.28
C ALA A 136 -8.67 -2.90 -26.68
N PRO A 137 -7.64 -2.73 -27.52
CA PRO A 137 -7.48 -3.48 -28.77
C PRO A 137 -7.51 -4.99 -28.56
N ASP A 138 -7.95 -5.73 -29.57
CA ASP A 138 -8.07 -7.20 -29.51
C ASP A 138 -6.73 -7.92 -29.31
N ASP A 139 -5.63 -7.30 -29.74
CA ASP A 139 -4.25 -7.78 -29.67
C ASP A 139 -3.47 -7.25 -28.47
N ALA A 140 -4.15 -6.55 -27.54
CA ALA A 140 -3.52 -6.00 -26.35
C ALA A 140 -2.86 -7.08 -25.50
N THR A 141 -1.57 -6.89 -25.21
CA THR A 141 -0.79 -7.79 -24.37
C THR A 141 -1.15 -7.62 -22.89
N ALA A 142 -0.77 -8.62 -22.08
CA ALA A 142 -0.96 -8.56 -20.63
C ALA A 142 -0.35 -7.30 -20.00
N ASP A 143 0.85 -6.93 -20.43
CA ASP A 143 1.59 -5.81 -19.84
C ASP A 143 1.02 -4.45 -20.28
N GLU A 144 0.48 -4.36 -21.50
CA GLU A 144 -0.26 -3.19 -21.95
C GLU A 144 -1.53 -2.99 -21.13
N LEU A 145 -2.29 -4.06 -20.86
CA LEU A 145 -3.46 -4.00 -19.98
C LEU A 145 -3.09 -3.57 -18.56
N VAL A 146 -1.97 -4.07 -18.03
CA VAL A 146 -1.42 -3.63 -16.73
C VAL A 146 -1.06 -2.15 -16.76
N LEU A 147 -0.36 -1.70 -17.79
CA LEU A 147 0.07 -0.32 -17.94
C LEU A 147 -1.14 0.62 -18.00
N TRP A 148 -2.08 0.36 -18.90
CA TRP A 148 -3.26 1.21 -19.08
C TRP A 148 -4.15 1.23 -17.85
N SER A 149 -4.41 0.07 -17.24
CA SER A 149 -5.22 0.00 -16.01
C SER A 149 -4.58 0.78 -14.85
N THR A 150 -3.25 0.71 -14.72
CA THR A 150 -2.50 1.46 -13.69
C THR A 150 -2.63 2.97 -13.91
N LEU A 151 -2.42 3.44 -15.13
CA LEU A 151 -2.48 4.88 -15.46
C LEU A 151 -3.90 5.45 -15.31
N VAL A 152 -4.92 4.71 -15.76
CA VAL A 152 -6.33 5.09 -15.60
C VAL A 152 -6.73 5.14 -14.12
N THR A 153 -6.34 4.14 -13.33
CA THR A 153 -6.66 4.10 -11.90
C THR A 153 -5.95 5.22 -11.14
N ARG A 154 -4.69 5.51 -11.48
CA ARG A 154 -3.94 6.63 -10.88
C ARG A 154 -4.60 7.98 -11.16
N TYR A 155 -5.04 8.21 -12.40
CA TYR A 155 -5.76 9.43 -12.75
C TYR A 155 -7.06 9.58 -11.96
N ARG A 156 -7.88 8.52 -11.87
CA ARG A 156 -9.13 8.56 -11.08
C ARG A 156 -8.90 8.88 -9.62
N ARG A 157 -7.91 8.25 -8.99
CA ARG A 157 -7.55 8.54 -7.60
C ARG A 157 -7.08 9.98 -7.41
N ALA A 158 -6.28 10.49 -8.34
CA ALA A 158 -5.82 11.88 -8.28
C ALA A 158 -6.95 12.89 -8.51
N GLU A 159 -7.92 12.56 -9.36
CA GLU A 159 -9.14 13.35 -9.58
C GLU A 159 -10.03 13.36 -8.32
N GLU A 160 -10.27 12.19 -7.73
CA GLU A 160 -11.01 12.05 -6.47
C GLU A 160 -10.35 12.86 -5.35
N ALA A 161 -9.04 12.72 -5.14
CA ALA A 161 -8.29 13.46 -4.13
C ALA A 161 -8.35 14.99 -4.35
N ARG A 162 -8.30 15.44 -5.61
CA ARG A 162 -8.43 16.86 -5.96
C ARG A 162 -9.83 17.39 -5.65
N VAL A 163 -10.88 16.62 -5.90
CA VAL A 163 -12.28 17.01 -5.61
C VAL A 163 -12.54 17.02 -4.11
N GLU A 164 -11.98 16.07 -3.37
CA GLU A 164 -12.14 15.96 -1.92
C GLU A 164 -11.38 17.04 -1.13
N THR A 165 -10.38 17.71 -1.73
CA THR A 165 -9.64 18.81 -1.10
C THR A 165 -10.52 20.08 -1.06
N PRO A 166 -11.08 20.48 0.09
CA PRO A 166 -11.90 21.68 0.18
C PRO A 166 -11.02 22.93 0.03
N GLY A 167 -11.51 23.94 -0.69
CA GLY A 167 -10.87 25.26 -0.71
C GLY A 167 -10.80 25.84 0.71
N GLU A 168 -9.59 26.08 1.20
CA GLU A 168 -9.29 26.49 2.57
C GLU A 168 -9.97 27.83 2.95
N PRO A 169 -10.81 27.90 4.00
CA PRO A 169 -11.03 29.14 4.73
C PRO A 169 -9.81 29.38 5.64
N ALA A 170 -9.11 30.48 5.38
CA ALA A 170 -7.93 30.95 6.10
C ALA A 170 -8.08 30.86 7.64
N THR A 171 -7.59 29.78 8.25
CA THR A 171 -7.40 29.71 9.71
C THR A 171 -6.08 28.99 9.97
N PRO A 172 -5.06 29.70 10.52
CA PRO A 172 -3.75 29.11 10.72
C PRO A 172 -3.78 28.27 12.00
N THR A 173 -4.00 26.97 11.86
CA THR A 173 -3.66 26.00 12.91
C THR A 173 -2.70 24.98 12.31
N PRO A 174 -1.40 25.02 12.65
CA PRO A 174 -0.45 24.07 12.14
C PRO A 174 -0.58 22.78 12.95
N ILE A 175 -1.41 21.85 12.48
CA ILE A 175 -1.26 20.43 12.81
C ILE A 175 -0.52 19.81 11.63
N ALA A 176 0.74 19.45 11.85
CA ALA A 176 1.58 18.80 10.86
C ALA A 176 1.02 17.41 10.54
N ASP A 177 0.51 17.22 9.32
CA ASP A 177 0.56 15.98 8.51
C ASP A 177 -0.41 15.98 7.32
N GLU A 178 -1.15 17.06 7.04
CA GLU A 178 -1.91 17.13 5.77
C GLU A 178 -0.98 17.45 4.59
N PRO A 179 -1.00 16.64 3.50
CA PRO A 179 -0.26 16.96 2.29
C PRO A 179 -0.81 18.27 1.74
N ALA A 180 0.04 19.31 1.74
CA ALA A 180 -0.34 20.65 1.30
C ALA A 180 -1.09 20.59 -0.04
N PRO A 181 -2.10 21.44 -0.30
CA PRO A 181 -2.93 21.42 -1.52
C PRO A 181 -2.10 21.52 -2.81
N ALA A 182 -0.91 22.11 -2.74
CA ALA A 182 0.05 22.16 -3.84
C ALA A 182 0.58 20.77 -4.26
N SER A 183 0.64 19.80 -3.34
CA SER A 183 1.10 18.43 -3.61
C SER A 183 0.04 17.59 -4.31
N VAL A 184 -1.23 17.70 -3.90
CA VAL A 184 -2.38 17.04 -4.55
C VAL A 184 -2.54 17.53 -5.99
N GLU A 185 -2.47 18.85 -6.19
CA GLU A 185 -2.56 19.43 -7.53
C GLU A 185 -1.34 19.07 -8.42
N ALA A 186 -0.14 18.97 -7.84
CA ALA A 186 1.03 18.49 -8.58
C ALA A 186 0.90 17.01 -8.99
N GLU A 187 0.37 16.17 -8.11
CA GLU A 187 0.08 14.76 -8.40
C GLU A 187 -1.00 14.62 -9.48
N TYR A 188 -2.08 15.41 -9.39
CA TYR A 188 -3.11 15.47 -10.42
C TYR A 188 -2.52 15.84 -11.79
N ARG A 189 -1.69 16.89 -11.88
CA ARG A 189 -1.04 17.27 -13.15
C ARG A 189 -0.07 16.22 -13.68
N ALA A 190 0.61 15.47 -12.81
CA ALA A 190 1.43 14.35 -13.23
C ALA A 190 0.55 13.22 -13.78
N ALA A 191 -0.51 12.84 -13.06
CA ALA A 191 -1.43 11.80 -13.48
C ALA A 191 -2.14 12.13 -14.80
N VAL A 192 -2.52 13.39 -15.02
CA VAL A 192 -3.09 13.88 -16.29
C VAL A 192 -2.12 13.65 -17.46
N ARG A 193 -0.85 14.03 -17.31
CA ARG A 193 0.16 13.87 -18.37
C ARG A 193 0.37 12.41 -18.74
N ASP A 194 0.33 11.52 -17.75
CA ASP A 194 0.51 10.08 -17.98
C ASP A 194 -0.78 9.42 -18.52
N TYR A 195 -1.96 9.91 -18.15
CA TYR A 195 -3.26 9.40 -18.59
C TYR A 195 -3.62 9.83 -20.02
N GLU A 196 -3.26 11.04 -20.43
CA GLU A 196 -3.69 11.60 -21.72
C GLU A 196 -3.38 10.71 -22.94
N PRO A 197 -2.18 10.11 -23.10
CA PRO A 197 -1.90 9.20 -24.20
C PRO A 197 -2.81 7.95 -24.19
N VAL A 198 -3.05 7.40 -23.00
CA VAL A 198 -3.91 6.21 -22.81
C VAL A 198 -5.36 6.56 -23.10
N ALA A 199 -5.83 7.72 -22.66
CA ALA A 199 -7.18 8.19 -22.89
C ALA A 199 -7.46 8.36 -24.39
N ARG A 200 -6.51 8.94 -25.15
CA ARG A 200 -6.64 9.06 -26.61
C ARG A 200 -6.66 7.68 -27.30
N LEU A 201 -5.78 6.77 -26.86
CA LEU A 201 -5.69 5.42 -27.43
C LEU A 201 -6.98 4.62 -27.21
N LEU A 202 -7.52 4.66 -25.99
CA LEU A 202 -8.69 3.90 -25.57
C LEU A 202 -10.02 4.64 -25.80
N GLY A 203 -9.98 5.86 -26.36
CA GLY A 203 -11.18 6.67 -26.62
C GLY A 203 -11.90 7.15 -25.36
N PHE A 204 -11.18 7.32 -24.24
CA PHE A 204 -11.73 7.90 -23.02
C PHE A 204 -11.77 9.43 -23.09
N ARG A 205 -12.55 10.01 -22.18
CA ARG A 205 -12.66 11.46 -22.03
C ARG A 205 -11.32 12.04 -21.58
N LEU A 206 -10.90 13.11 -22.25
CA LEU A 206 -9.72 13.89 -21.89
C LEU A 206 -10.04 14.85 -20.72
N PRO A 207 -9.05 15.11 -19.83
CA PRO A 207 -9.19 16.02 -18.69
C PRO A 207 -9.36 17.49 -19.09
#